data_AF-H3SIE3-F1
#
_entry.id   AF-H3SIE3-F1
#
_cell.length_a   1.000
_cell.length_b   1.000
_cell.length_c   1.000
_cell.angle_alpha   90.00
_cell.angle_beta   90.00
_cell.angle_gamma   90.00
#
_symmetry.space_group_name_H-M   'P 1'
#
loop_
_entity.id
_entity.type
_entity.pdbx_description
1 polymer ?
#
loop_
_entity_poly.entity_id
_entity_poly.type
_entity_poly.pdbx_seq_one_letter_code
_entity_poly.pdbx_strand_id
1 'polypeptide(L)'
;MQFYYGQQMPLRVLDEAEFWKMQESEHTVVIREALTNLENHYVEALKQWEQALTRTHQKVVSYVESVIRSQYVPAQLHQQVIQLVTYCLDESMKFIELCRQIKTHSSAAKNKPIAQTILDHIIRESEYFIGIARVILYGNAQG
;
A
#
# COMPACT_ATOMS: atom_id res chain seq x y z
N MET A 1 10.45 -4.34 12.32
CA MET A 1 9.36 -3.40 12.66
C MET A 1 9.89 -2.47 13.75
N GLN A 2 10.22 -1.23 13.38
CA GLN A 2 10.60 -0.21 14.36
C GLN A 2 9.31 0.39 14.90
N PHE A 3 9.12 0.36 16.22
CA PHE A 3 7.90 0.85 16.86
C PHE A 3 8.18 2.20 17.52
N TYR A 4 7.80 3.28 16.85
CA TYR A 4 7.81 4.61 17.46
C TYR A 4 6.52 4.81 18.26
N TYR A 5 6.52 4.38 19.54
CA TYR A 5 5.45 4.68 20.48
C TYR A 5 5.66 6.08 21.09
N GLY A 6 5.10 7.11 20.45
CA GLY A 6 5.10 8.50 20.95
C GLY A 6 4.02 9.36 20.29
N GLN A 7 3.76 10.57 20.84
CA GLN A 7 2.78 11.56 20.35
C GLN A 7 3.04 12.11 18.92
N GLN A 8 3.89 11.48 18.12
CA GLN A 8 4.28 11.93 16.78
C GLN A 8 3.48 11.18 15.70
N MET A 9 2.20 11.55 15.60
CA MET A 9 1.26 11.06 14.57
C MET A 9 1.77 11.13 13.11
N PRO A 10 2.62 12.10 12.68
CA PRO A 10 3.16 12.12 11.31
C PRO A 10 4.23 11.05 11.02
N LEU A 11 4.92 10.52 12.04
CA LEU A 11 5.92 9.47 11.85
C LEU A 11 5.24 8.11 11.69
N ARG A 12 4.24 7.83 12.53
CA ARG A 12 3.52 6.56 12.51
C ARG A 12 2.88 6.25 11.16
N VAL A 13 2.40 7.27 10.45
CA VAL A 13 1.79 7.07 9.13
C VAL A 13 2.80 6.75 8.04
N LEU A 14 4.02 7.28 8.17
CA LEU A 14 5.09 6.99 7.22
C LEU A 14 5.63 5.57 7.44
N ASP A 15 5.76 5.12 8.68
CA ASP A 15 6.16 3.73 8.98
C ASP A 15 5.17 2.72 8.40
N GLU A 16 3.87 2.96 8.58
CA GLU A 16 2.81 2.11 8.03
C GLU A 16 2.80 2.19 6.50
N ALA A 17 2.93 3.38 5.91
CA ALA A 17 3.01 3.53 4.46
C ALA A 17 4.23 2.81 3.89
N GLU A 18 5.40 2.88 4.54
CA GLU A 18 6.62 2.19 4.12
C GLU A 18 6.38 0.69 4.06
N PHE A 19 5.92 0.12 5.17
CA PHE A 19 5.65 -1.31 5.28
C PHE A 19 4.63 -1.77 4.23
N TRP A 20 3.49 -1.09 4.13
CA TRP A 20 2.41 -1.55 3.26
C TRP A 20 2.67 -1.32 1.78
N LYS A 21 3.39 -0.26 1.37
CA LYS A 21 3.78 -0.10 -0.03
C LYS A 21 4.76 -1.19 -0.49
N MET A 22 5.68 -1.60 0.40
CA MET A 22 6.55 -2.75 0.14
C MET A 22 5.74 -4.04 0.00
N GLN A 23 4.86 -4.34 0.98
CA GLN A 23 4.03 -5.55 0.97
C GLN A 23 3.14 -5.64 -0.28
N GLU A 24 2.46 -4.55 -0.65
CA GLU A 24 1.64 -4.53 -1.87
C GLU A 24 2.48 -4.78 -3.14
N SER A 25 3.71 -4.23 -3.20
CA SER A 25 4.63 -4.51 -4.31
C SER A 25 4.99 -5.99 -4.37
N GLU A 26 5.33 -6.60 -3.24
CA GLU A 26 5.62 -8.04 -3.13
C GLU A 26 4.39 -8.89 -3.48
N HIS A 27 3.19 -8.46 -3.09
CA HIS A 27 1.93 -9.12 -3.46
C HIS A 27 1.72 -9.20 -4.97
N THR A 28 2.21 -8.22 -5.74
CA THR A 28 2.15 -8.34 -7.21
C THR A 28 2.95 -9.54 -7.72
N VAL A 29 4.09 -9.85 -7.09
CA VAL A 29 4.94 -11.01 -7.41
C VAL A 29 4.24 -12.27 -6.96
N VAL A 30 3.75 -12.31 -5.72
CA VAL A 30 3.02 -13.47 -5.16
C VAL A 30 1.86 -13.87 -6.07
N ILE A 31 1.06 -12.91 -6.57
CA ILE A 31 -0.05 -13.21 -7.47
C ILE A 31 0.45 -13.86 -8.77
N ARG A 32 1.51 -13.32 -9.39
CA ARG A 32 2.04 -13.87 -10.66
C ARG A 32 2.64 -15.25 -10.49
N GLU A 33 3.33 -15.51 -9.38
CA GLU A 33 3.97 -16.80 -9.12
C GLU A 33 2.95 -17.87 -8.65
N ALA A 34 1.92 -17.49 -7.90
CA ALA A 34 0.93 -18.43 -7.38
C ALA A 34 -0.17 -18.81 -8.38
N LEU A 35 -0.57 -17.89 -9.27
CA LEU A 35 -1.65 -18.14 -10.23
C LEU A 35 -1.09 -18.64 -11.56
N THR A 36 -1.03 -19.97 -11.70
CA THR A 36 -0.65 -20.60 -12.97
C THR A 36 -1.61 -20.25 -14.10
N ASN A 37 -1.04 -19.95 -15.27
CA ASN A 37 -1.76 -19.53 -16.49
C ASN A 37 -2.58 -18.25 -16.32
N LEU A 38 -2.15 -17.31 -15.48
CA LEU A 38 -2.72 -15.98 -15.40
C LEU A 38 -2.65 -15.29 -16.77
N GLU A 39 -3.74 -14.62 -17.18
CA GLU A 39 -3.84 -13.98 -18.48
C GLU A 39 -2.79 -12.86 -18.64
N ASN A 40 -2.17 -12.77 -19.83
CA ASN A 40 -1.04 -11.87 -20.08
C ASN A 40 -1.32 -10.40 -19.73
N HIS A 41 -2.55 -9.92 -19.92
CA HIS A 41 -2.91 -8.54 -19.56
C HIS A 41 -2.90 -8.30 -18.05
N TYR A 42 -3.26 -9.29 -17.23
CA TYR A 42 -3.11 -9.22 -15.78
C TYR A 42 -1.66 -9.36 -15.35
N VAL A 43 -0.87 -10.23 -16.00
CA VAL A 43 0.58 -10.34 -15.74
C VAL A 43 1.27 -9.00 -15.98
N GLU A 44 0.96 -8.34 -17.10
CA GLU A 44 1.54 -7.04 -17.44
C GLU A 44 1.05 -5.94 -16.49
N ALA A 45 -0.25 -5.91 -16.16
CA ALA A 45 -0.78 -4.98 -15.16
C ALA A 45 -0.06 -5.14 -13.81
N LEU A 46 0.16 -6.37 -13.34
CA LEU A 46 0.87 -6.64 -12.07
C LEU A 46 2.33 -6.18 -12.10
N LYS A 47 3.04 -6.30 -13.24
CA LYS A 47 4.40 -5.76 -13.37
C LYS A 47 4.43 -4.23 -13.31
N GLN A 48 3.45 -3.57 -13.93
CA GLN A 48 3.33 -2.12 -13.87
C GLN A 48 2.99 -1.65 -12.45
N TRP A 49 2.14 -2.39 -11.75
CA TRP A 49 1.82 -2.15 -10.34
C TRP A 49 3.03 -2.34 -9.43
N GLU A 50 3.83 -3.38 -9.63
CA GLU A 50 5.10 -3.58 -8.90
C GLU A 50 6.00 -2.35 -8.99
N GLN A 51 6.19 -1.84 -10.21
CA GLN A 51 7.02 -0.65 -10.45
C GLN A 51 6.39 0.62 -9.85
N ALA A 52 5.07 0.77 -9.88
CA ALA A 52 4.39 1.90 -9.26
C ALA A 52 4.55 1.87 -7.74
N LEU A 53 4.21 0.76 -7.10
CA LEU A 53 4.27 0.56 -5.65
C LEU A 53 5.71 0.65 -5.13
N THR A 54 6.69 0.08 -5.85
CA THR A 54 8.11 0.21 -5.52
C THR A 54 8.57 1.67 -5.53
N ARG A 55 8.13 2.46 -6.53
CA ARG A 55 8.46 3.90 -6.59
C ARG A 55 7.81 4.67 -5.44
N THR A 56 6.56 4.35 -5.11
CA THR A 56 5.87 4.96 -3.97
C THR A 56 6.58 4.60 -2.66
N HIS A 57 6.94 3.33 -2.46
CA HIS A 57 7.72 2.88 -1.31
C HIS A 57 9.05 3.67 -1.17
N GLN A 58 9.83 3.79 -2.25
CA GLN A 58 11.08 4.57 -2.23
C GLN A 58 10.84 6.05 -1.86
N LYS A 59 9.73 6.62 -2.31
CA LYS A 59 9.34 7.99 -1.96
C LYS A 59 9.00 8.10 -0.47
N VAL A 60 8.28 7.13 0.09
CA VAL A 60 7.97 7.08 1.53
C VAL A 60 9.25 6.95 2.35
N VAL A 61 10.17 6.05 2.00
CA VAL A 61 11.47 5.91 2.67
C VAL A 61 12.25 7.23 2.68
N SER A 62 12.27 7.94 1.55
CA SER A 62 12.92 9.26 1.48
C SER A 62 12.29 10.29 2.45
N TYR A 63 10.99 10.20 2.70
CA TYR A 63 10.29 11.07 3.66
C TYR A 63 10.56 10.66 5.10
N VAL A 64 10.55 9.35 5.39
CA VAL A 64 10.97 8.80 6.69
C VAL A 64 12.34 9.35 7.08
N GLU A 65 13.32 9.24 6.19
CA GLU A 65 14.68 9.77 6.42
C GLU A 65 14.71 11.28 6.65
N SER A 66 13.90 12.03 5.91
CA SER A 66 13.81 13.50 6.06
C SER A 66 13.25 13.88 7.43
N VAL A 67 12.24 13.16 7.92
CA VAL A 67 11.61 13.43 9.21
C VAL A 67 12.53 12.99 10.36
N ILE A 68 13.13 11.80 10.29
CA ILE A 68 14.03 11.27 11.34
C ILE A 68 15.26 12.17 11.54
N ARG A 69 15.78 12.77 10.46
CA ARG A 69 16.97 13.64 10.52
C ARG A 69 16.66 15.10 10.90
N SER A 70 15.38 15.46 10.97
CA SER A 70 14.97 16.82 11.31
C SER A 70 14.82 16.98 12.82
N GLN A 71 15.39 18.04 13.39
CA GLN A 71 15.24 18.36 14.82
C GLN A 71 13.78 18.76 15.16
N TYR A 72 13.06 19.32 14.19
CA TYR A 72 11.64 19.63 14.23
C TYR A 72 11.06 19.43 12.83
N VAL A 73 9.78 19.07 12.69
CA VAL A 73 9.13 18.89 11.39
C VAL A 73 8.54 20.22 10.91
N PRO A 74 9.04 20.84 9.83
CA PRO A 74 8.45 22.07 9.31
C PRO A 74 7.02 21.83 8.81
N ALA A 75 6.15 22.84 8.94
CA ALA A 75 4.75 22.74 8.48
C ALA A 75 4.62 22.34 7.00
N GLN A 76 5.54 22.80 6.16
CA GLN A 76 5.60 22.42 4.75
C GLN A 76 5.88 20.91 4.57
N LEU A 77 6.85 20.37 5.30
CA LEU A 77 7.16 18.94 5.26
C LEU A 77 5.97 18.11 5.76
N HIS A 78 5.32 18.57 6.83
CA HIS A 78 4.10 17.95 7.32
C HIS A 78 3.00 17.89 6.25
N GLN A 79 2.74 19.00 5.55
CA GLN A 79 1.75 19.02 4.46
C GLN A 79 2.12 18.06 3.32
N GLN A 80 3.40 17.97 2.97
CA GLN A 80 3.88 17.04 1.95
C GLN A 80 3.71 15.58 2.39
N VAL A 81 3.90 15.26 3.68
CA VAL A 81 3.62 13.93 4.24
C VAL A 81 2.14 13.59 4.08
N ILE A 82 1.24 14.51 4.45
CA ILE A 82 -0.20 14.28 4.32
C ILE A 82 -0.60 14.04 2.85
N GLN A 83 -0.03 14.80 1.91
CA GLN A 83 -0.26 14.58 0.48
C GLN A 83 0.22 13.19 0.01
N LEU A 84 1.40 12.76 0.47
CA LEU A 84 1.94 11.44 0.15
C LEU A 84 1.06 10.32 0.71
N VAL A 85 0.55 10.47 1.94
CA VAL A 85 -0.34 9.48 2.56
C VAL A 85 -1.67 9.39 1.80
N THR A 86 -2.25 10.52 1.41
CA THR A 86 -3.45 10.53 0.55
C THR A 86 -3.20 9.80 -0.78
N TYR A 87 -2.02 10.01 -1.38
CA TYR A 87 -1.64 9.27 -2.58
C TYR A 87 -1.52 7.76 -2.31
N CYS A 88 -0.89 7.35 -1.21
CA CYS A 88 -0.76 5.94 -0.84
C CYS A 88 -2.12 5.27 -0.62
N LEU A 89 -3.07 5.99 0.00
CA LEU A 89 -4.45 5.56 0.20
C LEU A 89 -5.14 5.28 -1.15
N ASP A 90 -5.09 6.24 -2.07
CA ASP A 90 -5.70 6.11 -3.39
C ASP A 90 -5.05 4.98 -4.21
N GLU A 91 -3.74 4.82 -4.08
CA GLU A 91 -2.97 3.76 -4.72
C GLU A 91 -3.41 2.38 -4.23
N SER A 92 -3.52 2.17 -2.90
CA SER A 92 -4.03 0.91 -2.32
C SER A 92 -5.45 0.59 -2.76
N MET A 93 -6.33 1.60 -2.81
CA MET A 93 -7.71 1.41 -3.27
C MET A 93 -7.77 0.89 -4.72
N LYS A 94 -6.92 1.44 -5.60
CA LYS A 94 -6.82 1.01 -6.99
C LYS A 94 -6.16 -0.36 -7.14
N PHE A 95 -5.16 -0.67 -6.32
CA PHE A 95 -4.53 -1.99 -6.30
C PHE A 95 -5.51 -3.09 -5.87
N ILE A 96 -6.32 -2.82 -4.84
CA ILE A 96 -7.41 -3.71 -4.42
C ILE A 96 -8.39 -3.96 -5.57
N GLU A 97 -8.72 -2.92 -6.34
CA GLU A 97 -9.62 -3.08 -7.48
C GLU A 97 -9.05 -4.01 -8.55
N LEU A 98 -7.74 -3.92 -8.87
CA LEU A 98 -7.08 -4.91 -9.71
C LEU A 98 -7.20 -6.32 -9.13
N CYS A 99 -6.93 -6.49 -7.82
CA CYS A 99 -7.02 -7.79 -7.16
C CYS A 99 -8.44 -8.37 -7.24
N ARG A 100 -9.47 -7.53 -7.08
CA ARG A 100 -10.89 -7.90 -7.24
C ARG A 100 -11.21 -8.29 -8.67
N GLN A 101 -10.66 -7.60 -9.66
CA GLN A 101 -10.84 -7.95 -11.08
C GLN A 101 -10.21 -9.31 -11.40
N ILE A 102 -8.97 -9.56 -10.96
CA ILE A 102 -8.33 -10.87 -11.09
C ILE A 102 -9.18 -11.94 -10.41
N LYS A 103 -9.59 -11.70 -9.15
CA LYS A 103 -10.39 -12.64 -8.35
C LYS A 103 -11.69 -13.05 -9.04
N THR A 104 -12.38 -12.10 -9.69
CA THR A 104 -13.74 -12.31 -10.22
C THR A 104 -13.78 -12.67 -11.70
N HIS A 105 -12.79 -12.26 -12.49
CA HIS A 105 -12.81 -12.41 -13.95
C HIS A 105 -11.71 -13.32 -14.50
N SER A 106 -10.58 -13.48 -13.81
CA SER A 106 -9.51 -14.37 -14.31
C SER A 106 -9.94 -15.83 -14.26
N SER A 107 -9.76 -16.53 -15.37
CA SER A 107 -9.89 -17.99 -15.45
C SER A 107 -8.87 -18.70 -14.54
N ALA A 108 -7.74 -18.05 -14.27
CA ALA A 108 -6.73 -18.55 -13.35
C ALA A 108 -7.14 -18.45 -11.88
N ALA A 109 -8.17 -17.65 -11.53
CA ALA A 109 -8.57 -17.39 -10.15
C ALA A 109 -10.02 -17.73 -9.80
N LYS A 110 -10.99 -17.36 -10.65
CA LYS A 110 -12.44 -17.25 -10.34
C LYS A 110 -13.05 -18.47 -9.64
N ASN A 111 -12.62 -19.68 -10.01
CA ASN A 111 -13.14 -20.93 -9.46
C ASN A 111 -12.05 -21.79 -8.81
N LYS A 112 -10.88 -21.22 -8.51
CA LYS A 112 -9.76 -21.94 -7.88
C LYS A 112 -9.66 -21.54 -6.40
N PRO A 113 -10.01 -22.43 -5.44
CA PRO A 113 -10.07 -22.08 -4.01
C PRO A 113 -8.79 -21.45 -3.47
N ILE A 114 -7.62 -22.00 -3.82
CA ILE A 114 -6.32 -21.47 -3.39
C ILE A 114 -6.10 -20.04 -3.88
N ALA A 115 -6.41 -19.75 -5.14
CA ALA A 115 -6.28 -18.41 -5.70
C ALA A 115 -7.23 -17.42 -5.03
N GLN A 116 -8.47 -17.84 -4.73
CA GLN A 116 -9.43 -17.02 -3.98
C GLN A 116 -8.88 -16.68 -2.59
N THR A 117 -8.36 -17.66 -1.85
CA THR A 117 -7.80 -17.46 -0.51
C THR A 117 -6.62 -16.48 -0.52
N ILE A 118 -5.71 -16.61 -1.50
CA ILE A 118 -4.55 -15.71 -1.65
C ILE A 118 -5.02 -14.28 -1.92
N LEU A 119 -5.90 -14.09 -2.91
CA LEU A 119 -6.40 -12.75 -3.28
C LEU A 119 -7.20 -12.12 -2.14
N ASP A 120 -7.99 -12.90 -1.41
CA ASP A 120 -8.72 -12.42 -0.24
C ASP A 120 -7.81 -11.99 0.91
N HIS A 121 -6.69 -12.68 1.11
CA HIS A 121 -5.70 -12.28 2.09
C HIS A 121 -5.05 -10.95 1.71
N ILE A 122 -4.55 -10.83 0.48
CA ILE A 122 -3.92 -9.62 -0.05
C ILE A 122 -4.87 -8.41 0.03
N ILE A 123 -6.14 -8.59 -0.32
CA ILE A 123 -7.16 -7.55 -0.25
C ILE A 123 -7.37 -7.10 1.20
N ARG A 124 -7.56 -8.03 2.15
CA ARG A 124 -7.79 -7.69 3.56
C ARG A 124 -6.62 -6.93 4.18
N GLU A 125 -5.39 -7.30 3.82
CA GLU A 125 -4.19 -6.61 4.29
C GLU A 125 -4.07 -5.19 3.73
N SER A 126 -4.38 -5.03 2.44
CA SER A 126 -4.42 -3.69 1.83
C SER A 126 -5.56 -2.83 2.42
N GLU A 127 -6.71 -3.44 2.77
CA GLU A 127 -7.82 -2.78 3.46
C GLU A 127 -7.46 -2.36 4.89
N TYR A 128 -6.60 -3.12 5.58
CA TYR A 128 -6.07 -2.74 6.89
C TYR A 128 -5.27 -1.43 6.82
N PHE A 129 -4.36 -1.30 5.84
CA PHE A 129 -3.63 -0.05 5.60
C PHE A 129 -4.57 1.12 5.30
N ILE A 130 -5.60 0.90 4.46
CA ILE A 130 -6.63 1.92 4.18
C ILE A 130 -7.28 2.41 5.48
N GLY A 131 -7.61 1.50 6.40
CA GLY A 131 -8.17 1.86 7.71
C GLY A 131 -7.25 2.78 8.51
N ILE A 132 -5.96 2.45 8.59
CA ILE A 132 -4.94 3.26 9.27
C ILE A 132 -4.81 4.64 8.61
N ALA A 133 -4.65 4.68 7.29
CA ALA A 133 -4.48 5.92 6.54
C ALA A 133 -5.67 6.86 6.73
N ARG A 134 -6.90 6.34 6.72
CA ARG A 134 -8.11 7.15 6.97
C ARG A 134 -8.20 7.71 8.38
N VAL A 135 -7.84 6.93 9.39
CA VAL A 135 -7.80 7.43 10.79
C VAL A 135 -6.84 8.61 10.89
N ILE A 136 -5.70 8.56 10.21
CA ILE A 136 -4.69 9.63 10.29
C ILE A 136 -5.11 10.86 9.46
N LEU A 137 -5.64 10.66 8.26
CA LEU A 137 -6.07 11.75 7.38
C LEU A 137 -7.32 12.47 7.89
N TYR A 138 -8.28 11.73 8.46
CA TYR A 138 -9.57 12.29 8.86
C TYR A 138 -9.74 12.45 10.38
N GLY A 139 -8.96 11.72 11.19
CA GLY A 139 -8.98 11.86 12.65
C GLY A 139 -8.41 13.19 13.14
N ASN A 140 -7.58 13.86 12.33
CA ASN A 140 -7.06 15.20 12.62
C ASN A 140 -8.07 16.33 12.29
N ALA A 141 -9.24 16.03 11.71
CA ALA A 141 -10.24 17.04 11.34
C ALA A 141 -11.13 17.53 12.51
N GLN A 142 -10.88 17.06 13.75
CA GLN A 142 -11.63 17.47 14.95
C GLN A 142 -10.73 17.99 16.10
N GLY A 143 -9.53 18.50 15.81
CA GLY A 143 -8.61 19.09 16.79
C GLY A 143 -8.45 20.59 16.61
#